data_AF-K9UGH6-F1
#
_entry.id   AF-K9UGH6-F1
#
_cell.length_a   1.000
_cell.length_b   1.000
_cell.length_c   1.000
_cell.angle_alpha   90.00
_cell.angle_beta   90.00
_cell.angle_gamma   90.00
#
_symmetry.space_group_name_H-M   'P 1'
#
loop_
_entity.id
_entity.type
_entity.pdbx_description
1 polymer ?
#
loop_
_entity_poly.entity_id
_entity_poly.type
_entity_poly.pdbx_seq_one_letter_code
_entity_poly.pdbx_strand_id
1 'polypeptide(L)' 'MPLTQKFAYLFSITLGLSLLIYLLRGLGIVTFLPGWILLVLVVLAISSFFMYSISITKC' A
#
# COMPACT_ATOMS: atom_id res chain seq x y z
N MET A 1 6.83 -5.33 -20.93
CA MET A 1 6.19 -5.74 -19.65
C MET A 1 4.72 -5.38 -19.73
N PRO A 2 3.79 -6.33 -19.58
CA PRO A 2 2.36 -6.06 -19.67
C PRO A 2 1.93 -5.07 -18.58
N LEU A 3 1.03 -4.14 -18.92
CA LEU A 3 0.59 -3.04 -18.06
C LEU A 3 0.06 -3.53 -16.70
N THR A 4 -0.57 -4.70 -16.69
CA THR A 4 -1.07 -5.40 -15.50
C THR A 4 0.03 -5.78 -14.50
N GLN A 5 1.21 -6.18 -14.98
CA GLN A 5 2.35 -6.49 -14.09
C GLN A 5 2.91 -5.24 -13.42
N LYS A 6 2.94 -4.10 -14.12
CA LYS A 6 3.36 -2.81 -13.52
C LYS A 6 2.44 -2.39 -12.38
N PHE A 7 1.12 -2.56 -12.54
CA PHE A 7 0.15 -2.24 -11.48
C PHE A 7 0.22 -3.21 -10.30
N ALA A 8 0.33 -4.52 -10.57
CA ALA A 8 0.51 -5.51 -9.51
C ALA A 8 1.78 -5.25 -8.68
N TYR A 9 2.87 -4.86 -9.34
CA TYR A 9 4.14 -4.56 -8.69
C TYR A 9 4.06 -3.31 -7.81
N LEU A 10 3.46 -2.22 -8.32
CA LEU A 10 3.23 -1.00 -7.54
C LEU A 10 2.34 -1.29 -6.32
N PHE A 11 1.25 -2.03 -6.51
CA PHE A 11 0.36 -2.41 -5.44
C PHE A 11 1.08 -3.22 -4.35
N SER A 12 1.83 -4.24 -4.73
CA SER A 12 2.56 -5.10 -3.79
C SER A 12 3.59 -4.33 -2.98
N ILE A 13 4.29 -3.35 -3.58
CA ILE A 13 5.25 -2.50 -2.88
C ILE A 13 4.53 -1.57 -1.90
N THR A 14 3.47 -0.88 -2.32
CA THR A 14 2.74 0.05 -1.45
C THR A 14 2.11 -0.66 -0.24
N LEU A 15 1.57 -1.87 -0.45
CA LEU A 15 1.00 -2.70 0.62
C LEU A 15 2.09 -3.20 1.58
N GLY A 16 3.17 -3.77 1.03
CA GLY A 16 4.27 -4.28 1.82
C GLY A 16 4.93 -3.19 2.67
N LEU A 17 5.12 -2.00 2.09
CA LEU A 17 5.67 -0.85 2.80
C LEU A 17 4.71 -0.34 3.89
N SER A 18 3.40 -0.29 3.61
CA SER A 18 2.39 0.09 4.62
C SER A 18 2.38 -0.86 5.82
N LEU A 19 2.43 -2.17 5.55
CA LEU A 19 2.49 -3.21 6.58
C LEU A 19 3.79 -3.12 7.39
N LEU A 20 4.93 -2.93 6.72
CA LEU A 20 6.23 -2.80 7.37
C LEU A 20 6.25 -1.61 8.34
N ILE A 21 5.79 -0.44 7.91
CA ILE A 21 5.74 0.78 8.73
C ILE A 21 4.76 0.60 9.90
N TYR A 22 3.63 -0.07 9.68
CA TYR A 22 2.68 -0.37 10.75
C TYR A 22 3.29 -1.27 11.83
N LEU A 23 3.99 -2.34 11.43
CA LEU A 23 4.69 -3.24 12.35
C LEU A 23 5.79 -2.51 13.12
N LEU A 24 6.61 -1.72 12.44
CA LEU A 24 7.72 -0.97 13.02
C LEU A 24 7.23 0.11 14.00
N ARG A 25 6.02 0.63 13.80
CA ARG A 25 5.35 1.52 14.75
C ARG A 25 4.82 0.76 15.98
N GLY A 26 4.23 -0.43 15.79
CA GLY A 26 3.83 -1.32 16.90
C GLY A 26 5.01 -1.76 17.78
N LEU A 27 6.20 -1.84 17.20
CA LEU A 27 7.48 -2.13 17.87
C LEU A 27 8.11 -0.91 18.57
N GLY A 28 7.51 0.28 18.51
CA GLY A 28 8.03 1.46 19.18
C GLY A 28 9.12 2.24 18.42
N ILE A 29 9.65 1.68 17.33
CA ILE A 29 10.79 2.22 16.56
C ILE A 29 10.39 3.50 15.79
N VAL A 30 9.16 3.57 15.29
CA VAL A 30 8.63 4.68 14.47
C VAL A 30 7.53 5.46 15.21
N THR A 31 7.64 5.55 16.54
CA THR A 31 6.65 6.23 17.39
C THR A 31 6.63 7.74 17.25
N PHE A 32 7.71 8.34 16.73
CA PHE A 32 7.82 9.76 16.45
C PHE A 32 6.97 10.22 15.26
N LEU A 33 6.54 9.30 14.38
CA LEU A 33 5.67 9.68 13.27
C LEU A 33 4.22 9.81 13.78
N PRO A 34 3.59 10.99 13.59
CA PRO A 34 2.20 11.20 13.95
C PRO A 34 1.32 10.19 13.22
N GLY A 35 0.36 9.59 13.93
CA GLY A 35 -0.42 8.45 13.43
C GLY A 35 -1.19 8.68 12.13
N TRP A 36 -1.37 9.94 11.75
CA TRP A 36 -1.93 10.38 10.48
C TRP A 36 -1.18 9.85 9.25
N ILE A 37 0.13 9.62 9.33
CA ILE A 37 0.93 9.11 8.19
C ILE A 37 0.50 7.69 7.77
N LEU A 38 0.08 6.88 8.75
CA LEU A 38 -0.38 5.51 8.49
C LEU A 38 -1.75 5.50 7.85
N LEU A 39 -2.63 6.43 8.24
CA LEU A 39 -3.93 6.59 7.58
C LEU A 39 -3.75 6.96 6.10
N VAL A 40 -2.81 7.85 5.78
CA VAL A 40 -2.50 8.21 4.38
C VAL A 40 -1.97 6.99 3.62
N LEU A 41 -1.03 6.24 4.18
CA LEU A 41 -0.51 5.00 3.57
C LEU A 41 -1.61 3.96 3.31
N VAL A 42 -2.51 3.75 4.28
CA VAL A 42 -3.64 2.83 4.13
C VAL A 42 -4.60 3.29 3.03
N VAL A 43 -4.91 4.59 2.97
CA VAL A 43 -5.77 5.15 1.91
C VAL A 43 -5.12 4.97 0.52
N LEU A 44 -3.81 5.18 0.39
CA LEU A 44 -3.08 4.91 -0.85
C LEU A 44 -3.11 3.42 -1.23
N ALA A 45 -2.95 2.52 -0.25
CA ALA A 45 -3.02 1.08 -0.48
C ALA A 45 -4.41 0.65 -0.97
N ILE A 46 -5.48 1.16 -0.36
CA ILE A 46 -6.86 0.88 -0.76
C ILE A 46 -7.15 1.41 -2.17
N SER A 47 -6.73 2.64 -2.48
CA SER A 47 -6.89 3.24 -3.81
C SER A 47 -6.17 2.42 -4.90
N SER A 48 -4.94 1.98 -4.60
CA SER A 48 -4.14 1.14 -5.51
C SER A 48 -4.77 -0.25 -5.68
N PHE A 49 -5.31 -0.84 -4.61
CA PHE A 49 -6.06 -2.10 -4.68
C PHE A 49 -7.29 -1.98 -5.57
N PHE A 50 -8.05 -0.91 -5.39
CA PHE A 50 -9.28 -0.67 -6.14
C PHE A 50 -9.00 -0.51 -7.64
N MET A 51 -7.98 0.27 -8.01
CA MET A 51 -7.54 0.42 -9.40
C MET A 51 -7.03 -0.90 -10.01
N TYR A 52 -6.29 -1.70 -9.23
CA TYR A 52 -5.84 -3.01 -9.67
C TYR A 52 -7.02 -3.97 -9.90
N SER A 53 -7.98 -4.01 -8.97
CA SER A 53 -9.19 -4.83 -9.09
C SER A 53 -10.04 -4.44 -10.30
N ILE A 54 -10.22 -3.14 -10.59
CA ILE A 54 -10.91 -2.70 -11.80
C ILE A 54 -10.17 -3.14 -13.07
N SER A 55 -8.84 -3.14 -13.06
CA SER A 55 -8.04 -3.58 -14.21
C SER A 55 -8.14 -5.09 -14.46
N ILE A 56 -8.31 -5.89 -13.41
CA ILE A 56 -8.47 -7.35 -13.54
C ILE A 56 -9.87 -7.71 -14.04
N THR A 57 -10.89 -6.95 -13.65
CA THR A 57 -12.30 -7.19 -14.05
C THR A 57 -12.62 -6.75 -15.47
N LYS A 58 -11.73 -5.96 -16.10
CA LYS A 58 -11.87 -5.55 -17.51
C LYS A 58 -11.28 -6.55 -18.51
N CYS A 59 -10.85 -7.72 -18.04
CA CYS A 59 -10.44 -8.85 -18.86
C CYS A 59 -11.62 -9.79 -19.13
#